data_AF-X1HC02-F1
#
_entry.id   AF-X1HC02-F1
#
_cell.length_a   1.000
_cell.length_b   1.000
_cell.length_c   1.000
_cell.angle_alpha   90.00
_cell.angle_beta   90.00
_cell.angle_gamma   90.00
#
_symmetry.space_group_name_H-M   'P 1'
#
loop_
_entity.id
_entity.type
_entity.pdbx_description
1 polymer ?
#
loop_
_entity_poly.entity_id
_entity_poly.type
_entity_poly.pdbx_seq_one_letter_code
_entity_poly.pdbx_strand_id
1 'polypeptide(L)' 'MGCKCQNCGNKFKVDLIIPDDLWEKIKPLNKPKGAGLLCGKCIMEKIEKISDYNRWFLTKEVEK' A
#
# COMPACT_ATOMS: atom_id res chain seq x y z
N MET A 1 -19.00 3.27 11.14
CA MET A 1 -18.65 2.31 10.05
C MET A 1 -17.13 2.31 9.86
N GLY A 2 -16.53 1.17 9.52
CA GLY A 2 -15.09 1.08 9.19
C GLY A 2 -14.91 0.49 7.79
N CYS A 3 -13.93 0.98 7.05
CA CYS A 3 -13.61 0.50 5.71
C CYS A 3 -12.99 -0.90 5.79
N LYS A 4 -13.30 -1.78 4.82
CA LYS A 4 -12.73 -3.13 4.74
C LYS A 4 -11.63 -3.15 3.68
N CYS A 5 -10.44 -3.61 4.07
CA CYS A 5 -9.30 -3.74 3.17
C CYS A 5 -9.62 -4.79 2.11
N GLN A 6 -9.49 -4.43 0.84
CA GLN A 6 -9.73 -5.33 -0.29
C GLN A 6 -8.59 -6.32 -0.53
N ASN A 7 -7.47 -6.20 0.20
CA ASN A 7 -6.35 -7.13 0.15
C ASN A 7 -6.40 -8.16 1.28
N CYS A 8 -6.43 -7.71 2.55
CA CYS A 8 -6.37 -8.60 3.71
C CYS A 8 -7.73 -8.83 4.41
N GLY A 9 -8.79 -8.14 3.99
CA GLY A 9 -10.13 -8.27 4.58
C GLY A 9 -10.30 -7.61 5.95
N ASN A 10 -9.24 -7.06 6.55
CA ASN A 10 -9.31 -6.39 7.84
C ASN A 10 -10.06 -5.05 7.77
N LYS A 11 -10.76 -4.71 8.86
CA LYS A 11 -11.38 -3.39 9.01
C LYS A 11 -10.33 -2.37 9.45
N PHE A 12 -10.36 -1.19 8.86
CA PHE A 12 -9.52 -0.07 9.25
C PHE A 12 -10.36 1.20 9.34
N LYS A 13 -9.89 2.16 10.14
CA LYS A 13 -10.53 3.46 10.37
C LYS A 13 -9.66 4.64 9.96
N VAL A 14 -8.39 4.38 9.66
CA VAL A 14 -7.39 5.41 9.34
C VAL A 14 -7.02 5.25 7.89
N ASP A 15 -7.13 6.35 7.16
CA ASP A 15 -6.72 6.47 5.77
C ASP A 15 -5.35 7.16 5.70
N LEU A 16 -4.57 6.80 4.68
CA LEU A 16 -3.26 7.42 4.40
C LEU A 16 -3.39 8.20 3.10
N ILE A 17 -2.83 9.41 3.08
CA ILE A 17 -2.70 10.19 1.85
C ILE A 17 -1.46 9.68 1.10
N ILE A 18 -1.66 9.28 -0.15
CA ILE A 18 -0.62 8.69 -1.00
C ILE A 18 -0.67 9.41 -2.35
N PRO A 19 0.48 9.78 -2.95
CA PRO A 19 0.51 10.35 -4.29
C PRO A 19 -0.16 9.43 -5.32
N ASP A 20 -0.92 10.01 -6.26
CA ASP A 20 -1.65 9.25 -7.30
C ASP A 20 -0.75 8.27 -8.07
N ASP A 21 0.45 8.70 -8.46
CA ASP A 21 1.41 7.86 -9.19
C ASP A 21 1.85 6.62 -8.39
N LEU A 22 1.94 6.75 -7.06
CA LEU A 22 2.29 5.63 -6.20
C LEU A 22 1.05 4.76 -5.93
N TRP A 23 -0.11 5.38 -5.71
CA TRP A 23 -1.37 4.67 -5.51
C TRP A 23 -1.70 3.76 -6.69
N GLU A 24 -1.56 4.23 -7.92
CA GLU A 24 -1.83 3.45 -9.12
C GLU A 24 -0.94 2.20 -9.25
N LYS A 25 0.25 2.21 -8.65
CA LYS A 25 1.15 1.04 -8.60
C LYS A 25 0.79 0.07 -7.48
N ILE A 26 0.29 0.55 -6.33
CA ILE A 26 0.00 -0.29 -5.15
C ILE A 26 -1.47 -0.67 -4.99
N LYS A 27 -2.41 -0.09 -5.74
CA LYS A 27 -3.84 -0.35 -5.56
C LYS A 27 -4.22 -1.84 -5.78
N PRO A 28 -5.40 -2.29 -5.35
CA PRO A 28 -5.89 -3.63 -5.66
C PRO A 28 -6.03 -3.85 -7.17
N LEU A 29 -5.79 -5.09 -7.63
CA LEU A 29 -5.93 -5.47 -9.03
C LEU A 29 -7.36 -5.22 -9.55
N ASN A 30 -7.49 -4.92 -10.84
CA ASN A 30 -8.77 -4.70 -11.52
C ASN A 30 -9.62 -3.56 -10.93
N LYS A 31 -8.98 -2.54 -10.34
CA LYS A 31 -9.67 -1.32 -9.89
C LYS A 31 -9.42 -0.15 -10.83
N PRO A 32 -10.45 0.67 -11.13
CA PRO A 32 -10.27 1.87 -11.93
C PRO A 32 -9.30 2.86 -11.26
N LYS A 33 -8.87 3.88 -12.00
CA LYS A 33 -7.96 4.91 -11.49
C LYS A 33 -8.56 5.59 -10.25
N GLY A 34 -7.76 5.72 -9.19
CA GLY A 34 -8.21 6.35 -7.93
C GLY A 34 -9.23 5.53 -7.12
N ALA A 35 -9.51 4.28 -7.50
CA ALA A 35 -10.41 3.40 -6.77
C ALA A 35 -9.66 2.31 -6.00
N GLY A 36 -10.30 1.81 -4.95
CA GLY A 36 -9.80 0.72 -4.13
C GLY A 36 -9.64 1.13 -2.67
N LEU A 37 -9.63 0.13 -1.78
CA LEU A 37 -9.49 0.35 -0.34
C LEU A 37 -8.43 -0.59 0.23
N LEU A 38 -7.38 -0.02 0.80
CA LEU A 38 -6.30 -0.75 1.47
C LEU A 38 -6.06 -0.17 2.86
N CYS A 39 -5.77 -1.02 3.83
CA CYS A 39 -5.32 -0.57 5.13
C CYS A 39 -3.84 -0.16 5.09
N GLY A 40 -3.42 0.66 6.05
CA GLY A 40 -2.03 1.14 6.14
C GLY A 40 -0.98 0.03 6.13
N LYS A 41 -1.25 -1.12 6.74
CA LYS A 41 -0.35 -2.28 6.69
C LYS A 41 -0.11 -2.76 5.26
N CYS A 42 -1.18 -2.99 4.50
CA CYS A 42 -1.07 -3.49 3.12
C CYS A 42 -0.48 -2.45 2.18
N ILE A 43 -0.71 -1.16 2.44
CA ILE A 43 -0.06 -0.07 1.72
C ILE A 43 1.47 -0.17 1.90
N MET A 44 1.94 -0.21 3.16
CA MET A 44 3.38 -0.26 3.45
C MET A 44 4.04 -1.53 2.90
N GLU A 45 3.40 -2.69 3.04
CA GLU A 45 3.90 -3.95 2.45
C GLU A 45 4.03 -3.90 0.93
N LYS A 46 3.13 -3.17 0.24
CA LYS A 46 3.23 -3.02 -1.22
C LYS A 46 4.25 -1.97 -1.63
N ILE A 47 4.37 -0.87 -0.89
CA ILE A 47 5.41 0.13 -1.12
C ILE A 47 6.78 -0.51 -0.98
N GLU A 48 7.00 -1.29 0.08
CA GLU A 48 8.25 -2.03 0.32
C GLU A 48 8.56 -3.06 -0.79
N LYS A 49 7.55 -3.64 -1.45
CA LYS A 49 7.79 -4.52 -2.60
C LYS A 49 8.17 -3.78 -3.88
N ILE A 50 7.84 -2.49 -3.98
CA ILE A 50 8.11 -1.67 -5.16
C ILE A 50 9.38 -0.85 -4.96
N SER A 51 9.66 -0.45 -3.72
CA SER A 51 10.87 0.26 -3.35
C SER A 51 11.90 -0.75 -2.86
N ASP A 52 13.14 -0.70 -3.32
CA ASP A 52 14.27 -1.46 -2.73
C ASP A 52 14.60 -1.08 -1.27
N TYR A 53 13.70 -0.38 -0.58
CA TYR A 53 13.90 0.14 0.76
C TYR A 53 13.06 -0.63 1.77
N ASN A 54 13.71 -1.01 2.87
CA ASN A 54 13.06 -1.68 3.98
C ASN A 54 12.29 -0.67 4.86
N ARG A 55 11.00 -0.90 5.11
CA ARG A 55 10.08 0.07 5.78
C ARG A 55 10.49 0.47 7.19
N TRP A 56 11.29 -0.37 7.85
CA TRP A 56 11.74 -0.17 9.23
C TRP A 56 13.11 0.49 9.33
N PHE A 57 13.95 0.32 8.30
CA PHE A 57 15.36 0.69 8.35
C PHE A 57 15.73 1.78 7.34
N LEU A 58 14.86 2.11 6.36
CA LEU A 58 15.17 3.01 5.24
C LEU A 58 16.48 2.62 4.51
N THR A 59 16.91 1.37 4.65
CA THR A 59 18.10 0.82 4.01
C THR A 59 17.73 0.25 2.66
N LYS A 60 18.57 0.50 1.65
CA LYS A 60 18.48 -0.21 0.38
C LYS A 60 18.89 -1.66 0.57
N GLU A 61 18.11 -2.62 0.07
CA GLU A 61 18.59 -3.98 -0.11
C GLU A 61 19.66 -3.93 -1.21
N VAL A 62 20.93 -3.99 -0.81
CA VAL A 62 22.05 -4.03 -1.76
C VAL A 62 22.00 -5.40 -2.41
N GLU A 63 21.60 -5.46 -3.68
CA GLU A 63 21.78 -6.65 -4.53
C GLU A 63 23.23 -7.12 -4.40
N LYS A 64 23.40 -8.38 -3.97
CA LYS A 64 24.70 -9.05 -3.83
C LYS A 64 24.94 -9.95 -5.03
#